data_AF-A0A2D9KV97-F1
#
_entry.id   AF-A0A2D9KV97-F1
#
_cell.length_a   1.000
_cell.length_b   1.000
_cell.length_c   1.000
_cell.angle_alpha   90.00
_cell.angle_beta   90.00
_cell.angle_gamma   90.00
#
_symmetry.space_group_name_H-M   'P 1'
#
loop_
_entity.id
_entity.type
_entity.pdbx_description
1 polymer ?
#
loop_
_entity_poly.entity_id
_entity_poly.type
_entity_poly.pdbx_seq_one_letter_code
_entity_poly.pdbx_strand_id
1 'polypeptide(L)'
;MATIQAPGIGSGLDVNDIVTKLMEIERQPIDNLTSKKSFINAQISAYGSLKSKVADFQSAMANLNSPEKFQVYQATSGSESVFTSSVSNGAVAGNYDIEVVSLAERDKIATQAYTDSNTVVGEGTLSISIGAESFDLTIDSSNNTLAGIRDAINDAADNTGVSATIVTGDDGARLVLSSKETGTDNALRISVTDSDGGNTDEAGLSALAYNPEGGVEFRAAISSAQNALVRIDGFNVSSSTNTITGAIDGVTINAASIGSSTLSVTRDDEKILESVEAFAAAFNALRTEINKQRDGQLEADSTLLSLERQIFDVLNAGSSIDGSSFSYLIEAGVSINKQGVMEVDSDRITEIMNTDFESFTNLFASENGGFAAKLSTLANGWLASDGLIDAREDGLKTQVEGIDDQILRMEDRMISVEARIRAQFTALDTLVSSLNNTSSFLTQQLASLNNNK
;
A
#
# COMPACT_ATOMS: atom_id res chain seq x y z
N MET A 1 36.96 30.22 56.42
CA MET A 1 36.52 28.85 56.08
C MET A 1 35.06 28.74 56.46
N ALA A 2 34.16 28.64 55.48
CA ALA A 2 32.75 28.40 55.78
C ALA A 2 32.59 26.93 56.20
N THR A 3 32.28 26.71 57.47
CA THR A 3 31.89 25.40 57.98
C THR A 3 30.61 24.98 57.26
N ILE A 4 30.68 23.93 56.44
CA ILE A 4 29.50 23.23 55.92
C ILE A 4 28.84 22.56 57.13
N GLN A 5 27.84 23.21 57.72
CA GLN A 5 26.95 22.54 58.67
C GLN A 5 25.95 21.73 57.85
N ALA A 6 26.01 20.40 57.97
CA ALA A 6 24.99 19.53 57.40
C ALA A 6 23.66 19.77 58.15
N PRO A 7 22.55 20.05 57.44
CA PRO A 7 21.24 20.28 58.07
C PRO A 7 20.81 19.08 58.92
N GLY A 8 20.34 19.32 60.15
CA GLY A 8 19.72 18.30 61.02
C GLY A 8 20.59 17.82 62.20
N ILE A 9 21.86 18.22 62.26
CA ILE A 9 22.78 17.85 63.36
C ILE A 9 22.43 18.56 64.68
N GLY A 10 21.81 19.74 64.61
CA GLY A 10 21.48 20.57 65.78
C GLY A 10 20.23 20.17 66.55
N SER A 11 19.22 19.65 65.84
CA SER A 11 17.87 19.36 66.33
C SER A 11 17.52 17.87 66.37
N GLY A 12 18.25 17.01 65.66
CA GLY A 12 17.94 15.57 65.54
C GLY A 12 16.76 15.25 64.62
N LEU A 13 16.29 16.22 63.83
CA LEU A 13 15.21 16.04 62.85
C LEU A 13 15.74 15.55 61.50
N ASP A 14 15.04 14.61 60.86
CA ASP A 14 15.29 14.26 59.46
C ASP A 14 14.68 15.32 58.54
N VAL A 15 15.41 16.41 58.37
CA VAL A 15 15.00 17.55 57.54
C VAL A 15 14.81 17.13 56.08
N ASN A 16 15.57 16.16 55.57
CA ASN A 16 15.44 15.74 54.18
C ASN A 16 14.13 15.00 53.95
N ASP A 17 13.75 14.09 54.85
CA ASP A 17 12.47 13.39 54.78
C ASP A 17 11.27 14.36 54.91
N ILE A 18 11.35 15.32 55.85
CA ILE A 18 10.28 16.31 56.03
C ILE A 18 10.15 17.24 54.81
N VAL A 19 11.27 17.75 54.28
CA VAL A 19 11.26 18.58 53.06
C VAL A 19 10.67 17.80 51.89
N THR A 20 11.06 16.52 51.72
CA THR A 20 10.54 15.66 50.66
C THR A 20 9.02 15.51 50.76
N LYS A 21 8.49 15.18 51.94
CA LYS A 21 7.04 15.03 52.16
C LYS A 21 6.25 16.33 51.97
N LEU A 22 6.81 17.47 52.36
CA LEU A 22 6.18 18.78 52.11
C LEU A 22 6.16 19.10 50.62
N MET A 23 7.24 18.76 49.90
CA MET A 23 7.32 18.93 48.45
C MET A 23 6.36 18.01 47.71
N GLU A 24 6.13 16.77 48.18
CA GLU A 24 5.11 15.87 47.62
C GLU A 24 3.70 16.48 47.72
N ILE A 25 3.36 17.09 48.86
CA ILE A 25 2.07 17.78 49.03
C ILE A 25 1.96 18.98 48.08
N GLU A 26 3.01 19.80 48.00
CA GLU A 26 3.03 20.97 47.12
C GLU A 26 2.98 20.56 45.63
N ARG A 27 3.37 19.32 45.28
CA ARG A 27 3.33 18.77 43.91
C ARG A 27 1.95 18.29 43.48
N GLN A 28 0.99 18.09 44.39
CA GLN A 28 -0.36 17.58 44.06
C GLN A 28 -1.05 18.32 42.89
N PRO A 29 -0.97 19.65 42.74
CA PRO A 29 -1.54 20.35 41.59
C PRO A 29 -0.90 19.95 40.25
N ILE A 30 0.41 19.70 40.22
CA ILE A 30 1.14 19.23 39.04
C ILE A 30 0.69 17.80 38.70
N ASP A 31 0.53 16.94 39.69
CA ASP A 31 0.07 15.56 39.48
C ASP A 31 -1.36 15.52 38.92
N ASN A 32 -2.23 16.43 39.38
CA ASN A 32 -3.58 16.61 38.84
C ASN A 32 -3.55 17.09 37.37
N LEU A 33 -2.70 18.07 37.04
CA LEU A 33 -2.51 18.53 35.66
C LEU A 33 -1.95 17.43 34.76
N THR A 34 -1.00 16.63 35.27
CA THR A 34 -0.42 15.49 34.55
C THR A 34 -1.48 14.42 34.26
N SER A 35 -2.34 14.14 35.24
CA SER A 35 -3.47 13.22 35.07
C SER A 35 -4.46 13.75 34.02
N LYS A 36 -4.76 15.05 34.06
CA LYS A 36 -5.62 15.70 33.06
C LYS A 36 -5.00 15.65 31.66
N LYS A 37 -3.70 15.91 31.53
CA LYS A 37 -2.96 15.78 30.26
C LYS A 37 -3.06 14.35 29.72
N SER A 38 -2.84 13.36 30.57
CA SER A 38 -2.94 11.94 30.19
C SER A 38 -4.33 11.60 29.65
N PHE A 39 -5.38 12.07 30.33
CA PHE A 39 -6.76 11.91 29.86
C PHE A 39 -6.99 12.56 28.48
N ILE A 40 -6.56 13.82 28.28
CA ILE A 40 -6.72 14.50 26.99
C ILE A 40 -5.93 13.79 25.87
N ASN A 41 -4.73 13.28 26.15
CA ASN A 41 -3.98 12.46 25.19
C ASN A 41 -4.70 11.16 24.81
N ALA A 42 -5.39 10.53 25.77
CA ALA A 42 -6.24 9.38 25.47
C ALA A 42 -7.43 9.77 24.58
N GLN A 43 -8.00 10.97 24.76
CA GLN A 43 -9.03 11.52 23.87
C GLN A 43 -8.50 11.77 22.45
N ILE A 44 -7.30 12.33 22.30
CA ILE A 44 -6.65 12.50 20.98
C ILE A 44 -6.47 11.15 20.30
N SER A 45 -6.01 10.13 21.04
CA SER A 45 -5.85 8.77 20.51
C SER A 45 -7.18 8.13 20.10
N ALA A 46 -8.25 8.38 20.86
CA ALA A 46 -9.61 7.97 20.52
C ALA A 46 -10.11 8.63 19.23
N TYR A 47 -9.87 9.93 19.05
CA TYR A 47 -10.17 10.62 17.79
C TYR A 47 -9.37 10.09 16.62
N GLY A 48 -8.10 9.73 16.80
CA GLY A 48 -7.31 9.06 15.76
C GLY A 48 -7.91 7.72 15.33
N SER A 49 -8.40 6.93 16.30
CA SER A 49 -9.08 5.66 16.02
C SER A 49 -10.40 5.87 15.27
N LEU A 50 -11.19 6.86 15.68
CA LEU A 50 -12.42 7.26 15.00
C LEU A 50 -12.15 7.75 13.57
N LYS A 51 -11.13 8.62 13.39
CA LYS A 51 -10.69 9.14 12.08
C LYS A 51 -10.37 8.00 11.12
N SER A 52 -9.64 6.98 11.59
CA SER A 52 -9.36 5.78 10.79
C SER A 52 -10.64 5.05 10.38
N LYS A 53 -11.62 4.90 11.27
CA LYS A 53 -12.88 4.21 10.94
C LYS A 53 -13.78 5.01 10.01
N VAL A 54 -13.75 6.34 10.10
CA VAL A 54 -14.42 7.21 9.13
C VAL A 54 -13.75 7.10 7.76
N ALA A 55 -12.42 6.99 7.69
CA ALA A 55 -11.70 6.78 6.44
C ALA A 55 -11.99 5.40 5.79
N ASP A 56 -12.07 4.34 6.61
CA ASP A 56 -12.51 3.01 6.15
C ASP A 56 -13.93 3.10 5.54
N PHE A 57 -14.85 3.79 6.23
CA PHE A 57 -16.22 4.02 5.78
C PHE A 57 -16.30 4.86 4.50
N GLN A 58 -15.53 5.95 4.42
CA GLN A 58 -15.41 6.80 3.23
C GLN A 58 -14.95 5.97 2.02
N SER A 59 -13.94 5.11 2.20
CA SER A 59 -13.37 4.27 1.15
C SER A 59 -14.38 3.26 0.64
N ALA A 60 -15.15 2.62 1.53
CA ALA A 60 -16.24 1.72 1.13
C ALA A 60 -17.31 2.45 0.29
N MET A 61 -17.65 3.70 0.66
CA MET A 61 -18.60 4.50 -0.12
C MET A 61 -18.05 4.97 -1.46
N ALA A 62 -16.75 5.24 -1.55
CA ALA A 62 -16.11 5.61 -2.82
C ALA A 62 -16.15 4.50 -3.88
N ASN A 63 -16.36 3.25 -3.46
CA ASN A 63 -16.57 2.12 -4.38
C ASN A 63 -18.01 2.00 -4.87
N LEU A 64 -18.94 2.82 -4.37
CA LEU A 64 -20.37 2.76 -4.68
C LEU A 64 -20.96 4.13 -5.06
N ASN A 65 -20.15 5.18 -5.12
CA ASN A 65 -20.64 6.56 -5.23
C ASN A 65 -20.81 7.07 -6.67
N SER A 66 -20.52 6.26 -7.69
CA SER A 66 -20.73 6.63 -9.09
C SER A 66 -21.22 5.44 -9.94
N PRO A 67 -22.05 5.65 -10.97
CA PRO A 67 -22.59 4.56 -11.77
C PRO A 67 -21.52 3.70 -12.45
N GLU A 68 -20.37 4.30 -12.79
CA GLU A 68 -19.24 3.61 -13.41
C GLU A 68 -18.63 2.53 -12.49
N LYS A 69 -18.77 2.69 -11.16
CA LYS A 69 -18.32 1.67 -10.20
C LYS A 69 -19.11 0.37 -10.26
N PHE A 70 -20.35 0.44 -10.77
CA PHE A 70 -21.23 -0.70 -10.96
C PHE A 70 -21.05 -1.35 -12.34
N GLN A 71 -20.28 -0.74 -13.25
CA GLN A 71 -19.93 -1.30 -14.56
C GLN A 71 -18.73 -2.25 -14.46
N VAL A 72 -18.78 -3.17 -13.50
CA VAL A 72 -17.80 -4.24 -13.34
C VAL A 72 -18.25 -5.46 -14.12
N TYR A 73 -17.34 -5.99 -14.93
CA TYR A 73 -17.57 -7.17 -15.74
C TYR A 73 -16.57 -8.26 -15.37
N GLN A 74 -16.86 -9.46 -15.81
CA GLN A 74 -15.96 -10.61 -15.80
C GLN A 74 -15.98 -11.25 -17.18
N ALA A 75 -14.86 -11.88 -17.55
CA ALA A 75 -14.76 -12.67 -18.77
C ALA A 75 -14.41 -14.11 -18.42
N THR A 76 -15.23 -15.03 -18.91
CA THR A 76 -15.07 -16.48 -18.69
C THR A 76 -14.82 -17.16 -20.02
N SER A 77 -13.69 -17.88 -20.11
CA SER A 77 -13.38 -18.76 -21.23
C SER A 77 -14.08 -20.10 -21.04
N GLY A 78 -14.68 -20.63 -22.11
CA GLY A 78 -15.22 -21.99 -22.13
C GLY A 78 -14.14 -23.07 -22.03
N SER A 79 -12.86 -22.73 -22.23
CA SER A 79 -11.73 -23.66 -22.17
C SER A 79 -10.43 -22.91 -21.85
N GLU A 80 -10.09 -22.80 -20.57
CA GLU A 80 -8.89 -22.10 -20.09
C GLU A 80 -7.56 -22.71 -20.59
N SER A 81 -7.58 -23.97 -21.04
CA SER A 81 -6.42 -24.61 -21.69
C SER A 81 -6.10 -24.02 -23.07
N VAL A 82 -7.09 -23.42 -23.76
CA VAL A 82 -6.91 -22.76 -25.06
C VAL A 82 -6.54 -21.30 -24.85
N PHE A 83 -7.30 -20.59 -24.02
CA PHE A 83 -7.00 -19.21 -23.64
C PHE A 83 -7.65 -18.85 -22.31
N THR A 84 -7.03 -17.90 -21.61
CA THR A 84 -7.64 -17.19 -20.48
C THR A 84 -8.02 -15.78 -20.90
N SER A 85 -8.89 -15.14 -20.13
CA SER A 85 -9.36 -13.79 -20.41
C SER A 85 -9.41 -12.94 -19.15
N SER A 86 -9.20 -11.65 -19.32
CA SER A 86 -9.42 -10.64 -18.28
C SER A 86 -10.12 -9.43 -18.89
N VAL A 87 -10.81 -8.67 -18.05
CA VAL A 87 -11.51 -7.44 -18.46
C VAL A 87 -10.97 -6.23 -17.71
N SER A 88 -11.15 -5.08 -18.34
CA SER A 88 -10.86 -3.76 -17.82
C SER A 88 -12.10 -2.89 -17.96
N ASN A 89 -12.03 -1.65 -17.46
CA ASN A 89 -13.13 -0.69 -17.62
C ASN A 89 -13.47 -0.48 -19.10
N GLY A 90 -14.77 -0.39 -19.39
CA GLY A 90 -15.27 -0.21 -20.77
C GLY A 90 -15.63 -1.53 -21.47
N ALA A 91 -15.36 -2.68 -20.87
CA ALA A 91 -15.90 -3.94 -21.36
C ALA A 91 -17.45 -3.90 -21.36
N VAL A 92 -18.05 -4.58 -22.34
CA VAL A 92 -19.50 -4.70 -22.48
C VAL A 92 -19.87 -6.18 -22.47
N ALA A 93 -21.02 -6.50 -21.87
CA ALA A 93 -21.53 -7.87 -21.87
C ALA A 93 -21.74 -8.39 -23.29
N GLY A 94 -21.32 -9.63 -23.53
CA GLY A 94 -21.36 -10.25 -24.86
C GLY A 94 -20.79 -11.66 -24.86
N ASN A 95 -21.09 -12.41 -25.91
CA ASN A 95 -20.50 -13.73 -26.16
C ASN A 95 -19.73 -13.67 -27.47
N TYR A 96 -18.54 -14.26 -27.48
CA TYR A 96 -17.64 -14.26 -28.63
C TYR A 96 -17.12 -15.68 -28.89
N ASP A 97 -17.05 -16.06 -30.16
CA ASP A 97 -16.37 -17.28 -30.60
C ASP A 97 -14.89 -16.98 -30.85
N ILE A 98 -14.00 -17.63 -30.11
CA ILE A 98 -12.55 -17.40 -30.16
C ILE A 98 -11.86 -18.66 -30.70
N GLU A 99 -11.11 -18.51 -31.79
CA GLU A 99 -10.26 -19.55 -32.35
C GLU A 99 -8.79 -19.09 -32.31
N VAL A 100 -7.96 -19.76 -31.51
CA VAL A 100 -6.50 -19.58 -31.56
C VAL A 100 -5.97 -20.47 -32.69
N VAL A 101 -5.54 -19.83 -33.79
CA VAL A 101 -5.04 -20.52 -34.99
C VAL A 101 -3.55 -20.79 -34.89
N SER A 102 -2.77 -19.82 -34.40
CA SER A 102 -1.34 -19.95 -34.13
C SER A 102 -0.95 -19.10 -32.93
N LEU A 103 0.10 -19.54 -32.22
CA LEU A 103 0.68 -18.78 -31.11
C LEU A 103 1.83 -17.93 -31.61
N ALA A 104 2.09 -16.80 -30.93
CA ALA A 104 3.28 -16.04 -31.16
C ALA A 104 4.51 -16.85 -30.70
N GLU A 105 5.49 -16.99 -31.59
CA GLU A 105 6.74 -17.67 -31.33
C GLU A 105 7.92 -16.70 -31.51
N ARG A 106 8.99 -16.98 -30.77
CA ARG A 106 10.25 -16.26 -30.87
C ARG A 106 11.15 -16.94 -31.88
N ASP A 107 12.00 -16.16 -32.54
CA ASP A 107 12.99 -16.75 -33.40
C ASP A 107 14.11 -17.36 -32.56
N LYS A 108 14.52 -18.58 -32.91
CA LYS A 108 15.58 -19.30 -32.21
C LYS A 108 16.40 -20.09 -33.20
N ILE A 109 17.70 -19.82 -33.20
CA ILE A 109 18.66 -20.46 -34.10
C ILE A 109 19.81 -21.06 -33.30
N ALA A 110 20.43 -22.11 -33.85
CA ALA A 110 21.62 -22.72 -33.28
C ALA A 110 22.71 -22.90 -34.35
N THR A 111 23.97 -22.78 -33.94
CA THR A 111 25.12 -23.17 -34.76
C THR A 111 25.18 -24.67 -34.97
N GLN A 112 26.07 -25.09 -35.88
CA GLN A 112 26.70 -26.40 -35.80
C GLN A 112 27.37 -26.66 -34.44
N ALA A 113 27.65 -27.93 -34.14
CA ALA A 113 28.35 -28.31 -32.93
C ALA A 113 29.86 -28.04 -33.08
N TYR A 114 30.42 -27.35 -32.08
CA TYR A 114 31.85 -27.18 -31.87
C TYR A 114 32.33 -28.14 -30.78
N THR A 115 33.63 -28.40 -30.67
CA THR A 115 34.16 -29.33 -29.67
C THR A 115 33.79 -28.90 -28.24
N ASP A 116 33.93 -27.61 -27.92
CA ASP A 116 33.57 -27.04 -26.63
C ASP A 116 33.34 -25.52 -26.73
N SER A 117 33.02 -24.87 -25.60
CA SER A 117 32.78 -23.43 -25.53
C SER A 117 34.03 -22.57 -25.75
N ASN A 118 35.23 -23.13 -25.64
CA ASN A 118 36.50 -22.43 -25.83
C ASN A 118 37.02 -22.57 -27.26
N THR A 119 36.31 -23.31 -28.12
CA THR A 119 36.66 -23.48 -29.51
C THR A 119 36.65 -22.12 -30.20
N VAL A 120 37.76 -21.79 -30.87
CA VAL A 120 37.90 -20.58 -31.69
C VAL A 120 37.03 -20.75 -32.93
N VAL A 121 36.17 -19.78 -33.18
CA VAL A 121 35.23 -19.77 -34.30
C VAL A 121 35.83 -18.99 -35.47
N GLY A 122 36.27 -17.75 -35.24
CA GLY A 122 36.83 -16.87 -36.27
C GLY A 122 36.88 -15.41 -35.82
N GLU A 123 37.48 -14.55 -36.63
CA GLU A 123 37.59 -13.10 -36.40
C GLU A 123 36.89 -12.33 -37.51
N GLY A 124 36.34 -11.15 -37.22
CA GLY A 124 35.62 -10.36 -38.21
C GLY A 124 34.54 -9.49 -37.59
N THR A 125 33.47 -9.25 -38.33
CA THR A 125 32.31 -8.47 -37.87
C THR A 125 31.03 -9.27 -38.00
N LEU A 126 30.30 -9.44 -36.90
CA LEU A 126 28.94 -9.97 -36.87
C LEU A 126 27.95 -8.81 -36.86
N SER A 127 27.13 -8.68 -37.90
CA SER A 127 26.01 -7.75 -37.90
C SER A 127 24.73 -8.52 -37.62
N ILE A 128 24.15 -8.30 -36.45
CA ILE A 128 22.94 -8.98 -35.98
C ILE A 128 21.78 -8.01 -36.08
N SER A 129 20.72 -8.43 -36.77
CA SER A 129 19.49 -7.68 -36.95
C SER A 129 18.30 -8.40 -36.34
N ILE A 130 17.38 -7.60 -35.78
CA ILE A 130 16.10 -8.02 -35.21
C ILE A 130 15.04 -7.12 -35.84
N GLY A 131 14.27 -7.65 -36.79
CA GLY A 131 13.33 -6.82 -37.55
C GLY A 131 14.05 -5.70 -38.31
N ALA A 132 13.82 -4.45 -37.89
CA ALA A 132 14.42 -3.25 -38.48
C ALA A 132 15.66 -2.74 -37.72
N GLU A 133 15.90 -3.21 -36.50
CA GLU A 133 17.05 -2.81 -35.69
C GLU A 133 18.26 -3.70 -36.02
N SER A 134 19.46 -3.14 -35.96
CA SER A 134 20.70 -3.89 -36.19
C SER A 134 21.85 -3.34 -35.35
N PHE A 135 22.75 -4.21 -34.93
CA PHE A 135 23.99 -3.83 -34.28
C PHE A 135 25.16 -4.70 -34.77
N ASP A 136 26.34 -4.10 -34.74
CA ASP A 136 27.57 -4.74 -35.20
C ASP A 136 28.45 -5.11 -34.01
N LEU A 137 29.03 -6.30 -34.06
CA LEU A 137 30.00 -6.81 -33.10
C LEU A 137 31.32 -7.06 -33.80
N THR A 138 32.39 -6.46 -33.28
CA THR A 138 33.74 -6.80 -33.70
C THR A 138 34.21 -8.02 -32.92
N ILE A 139 34.58 -9.07 -33.63
CA ILE A 139 35.13 -10.31 -33.08
C ILE A 139 36.63 -10.35 -33.41
N ASP A 140 37.47 -10.34 -32.39
CA ASP A 140 38.93 -10.35 -32.49
C ASP A 140 39.55 -11.42 -31.58
N SER A 141 40.88 -11.48 -31.53
CA SER A 141 41.63 -12.45 -30.72
C SER A 141 41.26 -12.51 -29.22
N SER A 142 40.60 -11.48 -28.68
CA SER A 142 40.15 -11.42 -27.28
C SER A 142 38.79 -12.09 -27.03
N ASN A 143 37.94 -12.25 -28.07
CA ASN A 143 36.58 -12.76 -27.95
C ASN A 143 36.15 -13.75 -29.06
N ASN A 144 37.09 -14.22 -29.91
CA ASN A 144 36.84 -15.14 -31.05
C ASN A 144 36.49 -16.60 -30.70
N THR A 145 36.19 -16.91 -29.43
CA THR A 145 35.72 -18.24 -29.01
C THR A 145 34.21 -18.30 -28.95
N LEU A 146 33.60 -19.48 -28.94
CA LEU A 146 32.14 -19.62 -28.80
C LEU A 146 31.60 -18.90 -27.55
N ALA A 147 32.31 -19.01 -26.41
CA ALA A 147 32.02 -18.29 -25.18
C ALA A 147 32.23 -16.78 -25.32
N GLY A 148 33.32 -16.36 -25.95
CA GLY A 148 33.61 -14.94 -26.20
C GLY A 148 32.54 -14.28 -27.08
N ILE A 149 32.06 -14.97 -28.10
CA ILE A 149 31.00 -14.48 -28.99
C ILE A 149 29.66 -14.39 -28.24
N ARG A 150 29.32 -15.38 -27.40
CA ARG A 150 28.13 -15.32 -26.53
C ARG A 150 28.17 -14.07 -25.65
N ASP A 151 29.30 -13.85 -24.98
CA ASP A 151 29.46 -12.73 -24.04
C ASP A 151 29.44 -11.40 -24.80
N ALA A 152 30.11 -11.32 -25.95
CA ALA A 152 30.07 -10.15 -26.84
C ALA A 152 28.64 -9.79 -27.29
N ILE A 153 27.80 -10.78 -27.61
CA ILE A 153 26.38 -10.54 -27.97
C ILE A 153 25.59 -10.03 -26.76
N ASN A 154 25.72 -10.68 -25.61
CA ASN A 154 24.92 -10.34 -24.43
C ASN A 154 25.34 -9.02 -23.78
N ASP A 155 26.62 -8.66 -23.84
CA ASP A 155 27.19 -7.46 -23.23
C ASP A 155 27.20 -6.24 -24.17
N ALA A 156 26.83 -6.43 -25.44
CA ALA A 156 26.76 -5.33 -26.40
C ALA A 156 25.71 -4.29 -25.98
N ALA A 157 26.16 -3.04 -25.85
CA ALA A 157 25.31 -1.93 -25.43
C ALA A 157 24.14 -1.67 -26.41
N ASP A 158 24.37 -1.94 -27.70
CA ASP A 158 23.39 -1.76 -28.77
C ASP A 158 22.54 -3.02 -29.02
N ASN A 159 22.65 -4.06 -28.18
CA ASN A 159 21.81 -5.25 -28.28
C ASN A 159 20.37 -4.95 -27.80
N THR A 160 19.50 -4.68 -28.76
CA THR A 160 18.11 -4.28 -28.54
C THR A 160 17.15 -5.43 -28.28
N GLY A 161 17.56 -6.71 -28.43
CA GLY A 161 16.58 -7.80 -28.36
C GLY A 161 17.06 -9.24 -28.56
N VAL A 162 18.37 -9.51 -28.65
CA VAL A 162 18.91 -10.88 -28.80
C VAL A 162 19.41 -11.38 -27.45
N SER A 163 19.22 -12.66 -27.19
CA SER A 163 19.90 -13.39 -26.11
C SER A 163 20.75 -14.50 -26.73
N ALA A 164 21.97 -14.65 -26.24
CA ALA A 164 22.88 -15.71 -26.65
C ALA A 164 23.19 -16.64 -25.48
N THR A 165 23.21 -17.95 -25.73
CA THR A 165 23.61 -18.96 -24.75
C THR A 165 24.34 -20.11 -25.43
N ILE A 166 25.03 -20.94 -24.65
CA ILE A 166 25.69 -22.14 -25.15
C ILE A 166 24.95 -23.36 -24.61
N VAL A 167 24.57 -24.26 -25.51
CA VAL A 167 23.99 -25.57 -25.18
C VAL A 167 24.98 -26.64 -25.60
N THR A 168 25.40 -27.47 -24.65
CA THR A 168 26.32 -28.58 -24.90
C THR A 168 25.56 -29.90 -24.89
N GLY A 169 25.54 -30.57 -26.04
CA GLY A 169 25.00 -31.92 -26.22
C GLY A 169 26.10 -32.98 -26.30
N ASP A 170 25.71 -34.21 -26.62
CA ASP A 170 26.65 -35.33 -26.80
C ASP A 170 27.59 -35.15 -28.00
N ASP A 171 27.20 -34.32 -28.97
CA ASP A 171 27.93 -34.01 -30.20
C ASP A 171 28.81 -32.74 -30.10
N GLY A 172 28.73 -32.00 -28.99
CA GLY A 172 29.53 -30.79 -28.74
C GLY A 172 28.73 -29.58 -28.27
N ALA A 173 29.37 -28.42 -28.27
CA ALA A 173 28.80 -27.14 -27.84
C ALA A 173 28.23 -26.34 -29.02
N ARG A 174 27.03 -25.77 -28.85
CA ARG A 174 26.33 -24.94 -29.85
C ARG A 174 26.01 -23.58 -29.28
N LEU A 175 26.27 -22.53 -30.04
CA LEU A 175 25.80 -21.18 -29.71
C LEU A 175 24.35 -21.03 -30.20
N VAL A 176 23.46 -20.80 -29.25
CA VAL A 176 22.02 -20.64 -29.46
C VAL A 176 21.66 -19.18 -29.28
N LEU A 177 21.07 -18.58 -30.30
CA LEU A 177 20.55 -17.22 -30.25
C LEU A 177 19.03 -17.27 -30.23
N SER A 178 18.42 -16.37 -29.47
CA SER A 178 16.96 -16.23 -29.41
C SER A 178 16.56 -14.77 -29.34
N SER A 179 15.51 -14.39 -30.06
CA SER A 179 14.87 -13.10 -29.82
C SER A 179 14.25 -13.10 -28.43
N LYS A 180 14.35 -11.96 -27.72
CA LYS A 180 13.76 -11.78 -26.39
C LYS A 180 12.23 -11.78 -26.47
N GLU A 181 11.71 -11.16 -27.53
CA GLU A 181 10.29 -11.04 -27.83
C GLU A 181 9.84 -12.00 -28.93
N THR A 182 8.55 -12.32 -28.96
CA THR A 182 7.89 -13.13 -30.01
C THR A 182 7.43 -12.25 -31.17
N GLY A 183 6.99 -12.87 -32.26
CA GLY A 183 6.38 -12.15 -33.38
C GLY A 183 7.34 -11.92 -34.55
N THR A 184 6.78 -11.74 -35.75
CA THR A 184 7.52 -11.62 -37.02
C THR A 184 8.48 -10.44 -37.03
N ASP A 185 8.16 -9.35 -36.33
CA ASP A 185 8.99 -8.16 -36.23
C ASP A 185 10.28 -8.42 -35.42
N ASN A 186 10.34 -9.54 -34.71
CA ASN A 186 11.51 -9.96 -33.93
C ASN A 186 12.32 -11.08 -34.60
N ALA A 187 12.14 -11.27 -35.91
CA ALA A 187 12.94 -12.22 -36.70
C ALA A 187 14.42 -11.84 -36.71
N LEU A 188 15.27 -12.84 -36.48
CA LEU A 188 16.73 -12.69 -36.45
C LEU A 188 17.30 -12.77 -37.86
N ARG A 189 18.22 -11.88 -38.21
CA ARG A 189 19.14 -12.11 -39.33
C ARG A 189 20.56 -11.76 -38.92
N ILE A 190 21.52 -12.56 -39.35
CA ILE A 190 22.94 -12.42 -39.05
C ILE A 190 23.69 -12.38 -40.37
N SER A 191 24.35 -11.25 -40.62
CA SER A 191 25.30 -11.12 -41.70
C SER A 191 26.71 -11.04 -41.13
N VAL A 192 27.68 -11.57 -41.87
CA VAL A 192 29.05 -11.71 -41.39
C VAL A 192 30.01 -11.11 -42.42
N THR A 193 30.97 -10.36 -41.92
CA THR A 193 32.19 -10.02 -42.67
C THR A 193 33.35 -10.76 -42.01
N ASP A 194 33.84 -11.82 -42.64
CA ASP A 194 34.94 -12.64 -42.13
C ASP A 194 36.29 -12.02 -42.50
N SER A 195 37.29 -12.16 -41.62
CA SER A 195 38.63 -11.63 -41.81
C SER A 195 39.43 -12.37 -42.89
N ASP A 196 39.04 -13.61 -43.23
CA ASP A 196 39.65 -14.37 -44.32
C ASP A 196 39.15 -13.98 -45.73
N GLY A 197 38.13 -13.11 -45.79
CA GLY A 197 37.49 -12.63 -47.02
C GLY A 197 36.40 -13.55 -47.59
N GLY A 198 36.15 -14.71 -46.97
CA GLY A 198 35.08 -15.66 -47.29
C GLY A 198 33.82 -15.38 -46.47
N ASN A 199 32.91 -14.55 -46.97
CA ASN A 199 31.71 -14.18 -46.19
C ASN A 199 30.53 -15.17 -46.34
N THR A 200 30.68 -16.21 -47.16
CA THR A 200 29.57 -17.07 -47.59
C THR A 200 29.96 -18.55 -47.62
N ASP A 201 30.93 -18.96 -46.81
CA ASP A 201 31.33 -20.35 -46.62
C ASP A 201 31.08 -20.81 -45.16
N GLU A 202 31.26 -22.10 -44.89
CA GLU A 202 30.97 -22.71 -43.58
C GLU A 202 32.24 -22.76 -42.69
N ALA A 203 33.26 -21.97 -43.04
CA ALA A 203 34.49 -21.81 -42.27
C ALA A 203 34.39 -20.56 -41.36
N GLY A 204 35.33 -20.41 -40.43
CA GLY A 204 35.47 -19.15 -39.70
C GLY A 204 34.20 -18.63 -39.01
N LEU A 205 34.07 -17.31 -39.02
CA LEU A 205 32.94 -16.58 -38.48
C LEU A 205 31.73 -16.62 -39.43
N SER A 206 31.95 -16.78 -40.74
CA SER A 206 30.88 -16.88 -41.75
C SER A 206 29.93 -18.06 -41.51
N ALA A 207 30.37 -19.11 -40.80
CA ALA A 207 29.53 -20.19 -40.28
C ALA A 207 28.38 -19.73 -39.33
N LEU A 208 28.43 -18.49 -38.82
CA LEU A 208 27.37 -17.89 -38.01
C LEU A 208 26.29 -17.15 -38.82
N ALA A 209 26.45 -17.02 -40.14
CA ALA A 209 25.49 -16.34 -41.00
C ALA A 209 24.12 -17.03 -40.98
N TYR A 210 23.06 -16.21 -40.96
CA TYR A 210 21.67 -16.67 -41.00
C TYR A 210 20.80 -15.58 -41.62
N ASN A 211 20.21 -15.86 -42.80
CA ASN A 211 19.23 -14.95 -43.39
C ASN A 211 18.12 -15.73 -44.12
N PRO A 212 16.94 -15.91 -43.49
CA PRO A 212 15.84 -16.72 -44.01
C PRO A 212 15.14 -16.14 -45.26
N GLU A 213 15.49 -14.93 -45.69
CA GLU A 213 14.87 -14.23 -46.83
C GLU A 213 15.70 -14.35 -48.12
N GLY A 214 16.35 -15.50 -48.32
CA GLY A 214 17.11 -15.80 -49.54
C GLY A 214 18.59 -15.43 -49.47
N GLY A 215 19.17 -15.38 -48.25
CA GLY A 215 20.59 -15.21 -48.04
C GLY A 215 21.32 -16.52 -47.71
N VAL A 216 22.43 -16.41 -46.99
CA VAL A 216 23.22 -17.56 -46.53
C VAL A 216 22.61 -18.13 -45.25
N GLU A 217 22.37 -19.43 -45.23
CA GLU A 217 21.77 -20.16 -44.10
C GLU A 217 22.63 -21.37 -43.73
N PHE A 218 23.61 -21.19 -42.85
CA PHE A 218 24.43 -22.30 -42.33
C PHE A 218 23.92 -22.85 -40.99
N ARG A 219 22.76 -22.38 -40.52
CA ARG A 219 22.22 -22.65 -39.18
C ARG A 219 20.81 -23.21 -39.29
N ALA A 220 20.47 -24.11 -38.36
CA ALA A 220 19.12 -24.63 -38.25
C ALA A 220 18.27 -23.70 -37.37
N ALA A 221 17.12 -23.27 -37.90
CA ALA A 221 16.08 -22.67 -37.08
C ALA A 221 15.46 -23.74 -36.18
N ILE A 222 15.46 -23.49 -34.87
CA ILE A 222 14.78 -24.30 -33.85
C ILE A 222 13.30 -23.91 -33.77
N SER A 223 13.02 -22.61 -33.84
CA SER A 223 11.68 -22.03 -33.98
C SER A 223 11.80 -20.74 -34.79
N SER A 224 10.74 -20.37 -35.49
CA SER A 224 10.72 -19.14 -36.31
C SER A 224 9.86 -18.09 -35.66
N ALA A 225 10.27 -16.83 -35.75
CA ALA A 225 9.45 -15.69 -35.34
C ALA A 225 8.12 -15.71 -36.08
N GLN A 226 7.02 -15.87 -35.34
CA GLN A 226 5.67 -15.82 -35.89
C GLN A 226 4.75 -15.04 -34.95
N ASN A 227 3.79 -14.33 -35.52
CA ASN A 227 2.73 -13.67 -34.75
C ASN A 227 1.68 -14.68 -34.31
N ALA A 228 1.05 -14.41 -33.18
CA ALA A 228 -0.21 -15.06 -32.84
C ALA A 228 -1.26 -14.67 -33.88
N LEU A 229 -2.11 -15.62 -34.24
CA LEU A 229 -3.29 -15.41 -35.06
C LEU A 229 -4.49 -15.98 -34.31
N VAL A 230 -5.40 -15.10 -33.95
CA VAL A 230 -6.67 -15.45 -33.30
C VAL A 230 -7.80 -15.02 -34.22
N ARG A 231 -8.88 -15.79 -34.30
CA ARG A 231 -10.13 -15.35 -34.90
C ARG A 231 -11.16 -15.07 -33.82
N ILE A 232 -11.80 -13.91 -33.91
CA ILE A 232 -12.86 -13.48 -33.01
C ILE A 232 -14.11 -13.32 -33.87
N ASP A 233 -15.13 -14.14 -33.66
CA ASP A 233 -16.35 -14.19 -34.49
C ASP A 233 -16.05 -14.31 -36.01
N GLY A 234 -14.95 -14.98 -36.34
CA GLY A 234 -14.45 -15.17 -37.71
C GLY A 234 -13.54 -14.05 -38.25
N PHE A 235 -13.35 -12.94 -37.52
CA PHE A 235 -12.40 -11.89 -37.91
C PHE A 235 -10.99 -12.21 -37.46
N ASN A 236 -10.02 -12.14 -38.37
CA ASN A 236 -8.61 -12.38 -38.07
C ASN A 236 -8.00 -11.22 -37.26
N VAL A 237 -7.36 -11.55 -36.15
CA VAL A 237 -6.61 -10.66 -35.27
C VAL A 237 -5.19 -11.21 -35.14
N SER A 238 -4.19 -10.42 -35.54
CA SER A 238 -2.79 -10.78 -35.37
C SER A 238 -2.15 -9.99 -34.24
N SER A 239 -1.30 -10.63 -33.45
CA SER A 239 -0.55 -9.99 -32.37
C SER A 239 0.89 -10.50 -32.36
N SER A 240 1.85 -9.63 -32.05
CA SER A 240 3.25 -10.02 -31.85
C SER A 240 3.45 -10.88 -30.60
N THR A 241 2.48 -10.91 -29.68
CA THR A 241 2.53 -11.71 -28.44
C THR A 241 1.32 -12.62 -28.31
N ASN A 242 1.39 -13.57 -27.37
CA ASN A 242 0.26 -14.41 -26.99
C ASN A 242 -0.77 -13.69 -26.11
N THR A 243 -0.54 -12.41 -25.79
CA THR A 243 -1.48 -11.53 -25.12
C THR A 243 -2.09 -10.58 -26.15
N ILE A 244 -3.36 -10.78 -26.44
CA ILE A 244 -4.14 -10.01 -27.41
C ILE A 244 -4.96 -8.98 -26.63
N THR A 245 -4.66 -7.70 -26.88
CA THR A 245 -5.38 -6.55 -26.31
C THR A 245 -6.03 -5.73 -27.43
N GLY A 246 -7.09 -4.99 -27.10
CA GLY A 246 -7.73 -4.05 -28.04
C GLY A 246 -8.52 -4.68 -29.19
N ALA A 247 -8.55 -6.01 -29.29
CA ALA A 247 -9.33 -6.73 -30.30
C ALA A 247 -10.84 -6.76 -29.96
N ILE A 248 -11.15 -6.86 -28.67
CA ILE A 248 -12.47 -6.61 -28.10
C ILE A 248 -12.27 -5.50 -27.07
N ASP A 249 -13.11 -4.46 -27.11
CA ASP A 249 -12.96 -3.30 -26.23
C ASP A 249 -13.05 -3.72 -24.75
N GLY A 250 -12.12 -3.23 -23.94
CA GLY A 250 -12.00 -3.58 -22.53
C GLY A 250 -11.59 -5.03 -22.22
N VAL A 251 -11.30 -5.90 -23.20
CA VAL A 251 -10.95 -7.31 -22.97
C VAL A 251 -9.51 -7.63 -23.38
N THR A 252 -8.83 -8.41 -22.56
CA THR A 252 -7.52 -9.01 -22.86
C THR A 252 -7.63 -10.52 -22.92
N ILE A 253 -7.15 -11.12 -24.01
CA ILE A 253 -7.12 -12.57 -24.23
C ILE A 253 -5.67 -13.05 -24.15
N ASN A 254 -5.39 -14.05 -23.32
CA ASN A 254 -4.09 -14.71 -23.25
C ASN A 254 -4.21 -16.10 -23.89
N ALA A 255 -3.72 -16.23 -25.11
CA ALA A 255 -3.69 -17.50 -25.84
C ALA A 255 -2.65 -18.45 -25.24
N ALA A 256 -3.06 -19.67 -24.94
CA ALA A 256 -2.24 -20.70 -24.31
C ALA A 256 -1.98 -21.89 -25.25
N SER A 257 -2.96 -22.29 -26.05
CA SER A 257 -2.81 -23.35 -27.04
C SER A 257 -3.73 -23.14 -28.25
N ILE A 258 -3.43 -23.83 -29.35
CA ILE A 258 -4.27 -23.83 -30.55
C ILE A 258 -5.58 -24.56 -30.26
N GLY A 259 -6.69 -23.96 -30.65
CA GLY A 259 -8.03 -24.51 -30.43
C GLY A 259 -9.11 -23.45 -30.53
N SER A 260 -10.36 -23.88 -30.38
CA SER A 260 -11.53 -23.00 -30.39
C SER A 260 -12.31 -23.12 -29.10
N SER A 261 -12.77 -22.00 -28.55
CA SER A 261 -13.66 -21.96 -27.40
C SER A 261 -14.48 -20.67 -27.40
N THR A 262 -15.50 -20.60 -26.56
CA THR A 262 -16.32 -19.41 -26.37
C THR A 262 -15.74 -18.52 -25.28
N LEU A 263 -16.00 -17.22 -25.39
CA LEU A 263 -15.71 -16.21 -24.38
C LEU A 263 -17.02 -15.53 -24.00
N SER A 264 -17.40 -15.63 -22.74
CA SER A 264 -18.59 -14.98 -22.18
C SER A 264 -18.15 -13.81 -21.31
N VAL A 265 -18.56 -12.60 -21.67
CA VAL A 265 -18.42 -11.40 -20.85
C VAL A 265 -19.76 -11.08 -20.21
N THR A 266 -19.80 -11.11 -18.88
CA THR A 266 -21.01 -10.83 -18.09
C THR A 266 -20.71 -9.79 -17.04
N ARG A 267 -21.76 -9.12 -16.52
CA ARG A 267 -21.61 -8.28 -15.34
C ARG A 267 -21.15 -9.15 -14.16
N ASP A 268 -20.26 -8.62 -13.35
CA ASP A 268 -19.72 -9.29 -12.17
C ASP A 268 -20.56 -8.90 -10.94
N ASP A 269 -21.72 -9.55 -10.83
CA ASP A 269 -22.71 -9.30 -9.76
C ASP A 269 -22.14 -9.64 -8.38
N GLU A 270 -21.21 -10.59 -8.31
CA GLU A 270 -20.52 -10.99 -7.08
C GLU A 270 -19.66 -9.84 -6.55
N LYS A 271 -18.85 -9.18 -7.39
CA LYS A 271 -18.08 -8.00 -6.97
C LYS A 271 -18.94 -6.82 -6.54
N ILE A 272 -20.12 -6.64 -7.15
CA ILE A 272 -21.06 -5.60 -6.73
C ILE A 272 -21.61 -5.92 -5.35
N LEU A 273 -22.01 -7.17 -5.10
CA LEU A 273 -22.46 -7.64 -3.80
C LEU A 273 -21.37 -7.47 -2.73
N GLU A 274 -20.13 -7.89 -3.02
CA GLU A 274 -18.97 -7.70 -2.13
C GLU A 274 -18.78 -6.23 -1.76
N SER A 275 -19.00 -5.30 -2.70
CA SER A 275 -18.88 -3.87 -2.45
C SER A 275 -19.97 -3.36 -1.49
N VAL A 276 -21.20 -3.87 -1.60
CA VAL A 276 -22.30 -3.56 -0.67
C VAL A 276 -22.07 -4.18 0.71
N GLU A 277 -21.55 -5.40 0.77
CA GLU A 277 -21.16 -6.06 2.02
C GLU A 277 -20.02 -5.31 2.72
N ALA A 278 -19.03 -4.83 1.97
CA ALA A 278 -17.94 -4.00 2.47
C ALA A 278 -18.46 -2.67 3.04
N PHE A 279 -19.45 -2.04 2.39
CA PHE A 279 -20.14 -0.88 2.93
C PHE A 279 -20.80 -1.17 4.28
N ALA A 280 -21.59 -2.24 4.38
CA ALA A 280 -22.25 -2.62 5.62
C ALA A 280 -21.24 -2.93 6.74
N ALA A 281 -20.16 -3.63 6.41
CA ALA A 281 -19.07 -3.92 7.35
C ALA A 281 -18.39 -2.64 7.85
N ALA A 282 -18.08 -1.69 6.96
CA ALA A 282 -17.45 -0.43 7.33
C ALA A 282 -18.38 0.46 8.19
N PHE A 283 -19.68 0.51 7.87
CA PHE A 283 -20.70 1.17 8.71
C PHE A 283 -20.73 0.57 10.12
N ASN A 284 -20.79 -0.77 10.21
CA ASN A 284 -20.84 -1.48 11.48
C ASN A 284 -19.57 -1.28 12.32
N ALA A 285 -18.41 -1.24 11.67
CA ALA A 285 -17.12 -0.97 12.32
C ALA A 285 -17.05 0.46 12.87
N LEU A 286 -17.46 1.46 12.08
CA LEU A 286 -17.54 2.85 12.53
C LEU A 286 -18.48 2.99 13.72
N ARG A 287 -19.66 2.38 13.65
CA ARG A 287 -20.63 2.44 14.74
C ARG A 287 -20.14 1.75 16.01
N THR A 288 -19.46 0.62 15.87
CA THR A 288 -18.84 -0.07 17.01
C THR A 288 -17.81 0.82 17.69
N GLU A 289 -16.99 1.52 16.91
CA GLU A 289 -16.02 2.46 17.46
C GLU A 289 -16.69 3.67 18.12
N ILE A 290 -17.74 4.25 17.52
CA ILE A 290 -18.53 5.32 18.14
C ILE A 290 -19.08 4.87 19.50
N ASN A 291 -19.72 3.70 19.58
CA ASN A 291 -20.28 3.18 20.83
C ASN A 291 -19.20 2.95 21.89
N LYS A 292 -18.09 2.33 21.50
CA LYS A 292 -16.94 2.10 22.39
C LYS A 292 -16.39 3.41 22.96
N GLN A 293 -16.31 4.47 22.15
CA GLN A 293 -15.79 5.75 22.61
C GLN A 293 -16.80 6.52 23.48
N ARG A 294 -18.11 6.35 23.23
CA ARG A 294 -19.19 6.87 24.08
C ARG A 294 -19.22 6.22 25.47
N ASP A 295 -18.86 4.95 25.58
CA ASP A 295 -18.73 4.27 26.88
C ASP A 295 -17.32 4.43 27.49
N GLY A 296 -16.45 5.23 26.85
CA GLY A 296 -15.03 5.31 27.15
C GLY A 296 -14.50 6.75 27.18
N GLN A 297 -13.43 7.01 26.42
CA GLN A 297 -12.65 8.25 26.52
C GLN A 297 -13.42 9.51 26.08
N LEU A 298 -14.49 9.33 25.28
CA LEU A 298 -15.28 10.41 24.69
C LEU A 298 -16.73 10.43 25.20
N GLU A 299 -16.99 9.91 26.41
CA GLU A 299 -18.34 9.81 27.00
C GLU A 299 -19.13 11.13 26.96
N ALA A 300 -18.47 12.24 27.29
CA ALA A 300 -19.10 13.57 27.33
C ALA A 300 -19.00 14.33 25.98
N ASP A 301 -18.53 13.70 24.91
CA ASP A 301 -18.30 14.38 23.64
C ASP A 301 -19.53 14.37 22.73
N SER A 302 -20.06 15.56 22.44
CA SER A 302 -21.22 15.75 21.58
C SER A 302 -20.96 15.50 20.09
N THR A 303 -19.70 15.46 19.64
CA THR A 303 -19.37 15.22 18.23
C THR A 303 -19.83 13.85 17.79
N LEU A 304 -19.64 12.82 18.62
CA LEU A 304 -20.04 11.44 18.33
C LEU A 304 -21.54 11.33 18.04
N LEU A 305 -22.36 12.00 18.84
CA LEU A 305 -23.82 12.09 18.63
C LEU A 305 -24.16 12.86 17.35
N SER A 306 -23.36 13.87 16.98
CA SER A 306 -23.55 14.60 15.74
C SER A 306 -23.26 13.74 14.51
N LEU A 307 -22.18 12.96 14.54
CA LEU A 307 -21.81 12.03 13.47
C LEU A 307 -22.90 10.99 13.26
N GLU A 308 -23.35 10.37 14.35
CA GLU A 308 -24.40 9.34 14.32
C GLU A 308 -25.71 9.90 13.75
N ARG A 309 -26.16 11.07 14.24
CA ARG A 309 -27.36 11.73 13.71
C ARG A 309 -27.25 12.02 12.22
N GLN A 310 -26.14 12.59 11.76
CA GLN A 310 -25.97 12.94 10.35
C GLN A 310 -26.02 11.70 9.43
N ILE A 311 -25.44 10.57 9.85
CA ILE A 311 -25.57 9.32 9.09
C ILE A 311 -27.03 8.86 9.05
N PHE A 312 -27.71 8.81 10.20
CA PHE A 312 -29.10 8.38 10.26
C PHE A 312 -30.06 9.33 9.54
N ASP A 313 -29.77 10.63 9.51
CA ASP A 313 -30.52 11.61 8.74
C ASP A 313 -30.45 11.28 7.24
N VAL A 314 -29.26 10.93 6.74
CA VAL A 314 -29.10 10.49 5.34
C VAL A 314 -29.85 9.18 5.08
N LEU A 315 -29.67 8.18 5.95
CA LEU A 315 -30.27 6.84 5.78
C LEU A 315 -31.81 6.85 5.87
N ASN A 316 -32.37 7.75 6.68
CA ASN A 316 -33.82 7.86 6.90
C ASN A 316 -34.49 8.96 6.07
N ALA A 317 -33.73 9.73 5.28
CA ALA A 317 -34.25 10.89 4.55
C ALA A 317 -35.40 10.57 3.59
N GLY A 318 -35.55 9.32 3.15
CA GLY A 318 -36.71 8.85 2.36
C GLY A 318 -37.05 9.75 1.18
N SER A 319 -36.03 10.21 0.45
CA SER A 319 -36.18 11.13 -0.67
C SER A 319 -36.30 10.38 -1.99
N SER A 320 -37.01 10.94 -2.97
CA SER A 320 -36.92 10.49 -4.35
C SER A 320 -35.47 10.59 -4.82
N ILE A 321 -34.97 9.51 -5.43
CA ILE A 321 -33.62 9.44 -5.99
C ILE A 321 -33.77 9.41 -7.51
N ASP A 322 -33.07 10.32 -8.18
CA ASP A 322 -33.16 10.43 -9.64
C ASP A 322 -32.71 9.11 -10.28
N GLY A 323 -33.57 8.55 -11.13
CA GLY A 323 -33.31 7.29 -11.84
C GLY A 323 -33.51 6.01 -11.02
N SER A 324 -34.07 6.09 -9.80
CA SER A 324 -34.34 4.92 -8.95
C SER A 324 -35.81 4.78 -8.59
N SER A 325 -36.36 3.57 -8.75
CA SER A 325 -37.66 3.20 -8.19
C SER A 325 -37.63 3.02 -6.67
N PHE A 326 -36.44 2.87 -6.09
CA PHE A 326 -36.22 2.72 -4.66
C PHE A 326 -35.94 4.06 -3.99
N SER A 327 -36.52 4.26 -2.81
CA SER A 327 -36.28 5.43 -1.94
C SER A 327 -35.50 5.05 -0.68
N TYR A 328 -35.44 3.76 -0.34
CA TYR A 328 -34.77 3.27 0.86
C TYR A 328 -33.83 2.09 0.56
N LEU A 329 -32.72 2.02 1.29
CA LEU A 329 -31.78 0.90 1.22
C LEU A 329 -32.42 -0.46 1.52
N ILE A 330 -33.43 -0.50 2.39
CA ILE A 330 -34.13 -1.75 2.75
C ILE A 330 -34.90 -2.36 1.57
N GLU A 331 -35.37 -1.52 0.63
CA GLU A 331 -36.05 -1.99 -0.58
C GLU A 331 -35.08 -2.73 -1.50
N ALA A 332 -33.79 -2.36 -1.42
CA ALA A 332 -32.67 -2.95 -2.12
C ALA A 332 -31.92 -4.04 -1.33
N GLY A 333 -32.47 -4.53 -0.21
CA GLY A 333 -31.86 -5.62 0.56
C GLY A 333 -30.81 -5.18 1.58
N VAL A 334 -30.67 -3.89 1.87
CA VAL A 334 -29.77 -3.39 2.93
C VAL A 334 -30.59 -2.78 4.06
N SER A 335 -30.60 -3.43 5.22
CA SER A 335 -31.44 -3.06 6.35
C SER A 335 -30.63 -2.69 7.59
N ILE A 336 -31.25 -2.05 8.57
CA ILE A 336 -30.65 -1.78 9.88
C ILE A 336 -31.56 -2.36 10.95
N ASN A 337 -31.01 -3.26 11.77
CA ASN A 337 -31.78 -3.90 12.83
C ASN A 337 -32.02 -2.96 14.03
N LYS A 338 -32.78 -3.43 15.03
CA LYS A 338 -33.14 -2.64 16.23
C LYS A 338 -31.91 -2.22 17.04
N GLN A 339 -30.83 -2.97 16.93
CA GLN A 339 -29.55 -2.69 17.58
C GLN A 339 -28.72 -1.70 16.78
N GLY A 340 -29.19 -1.21 15.61
CA GLY A 340 -28.51 -0.26 14.74
C GLY A 340 -27.38 -0.88 13.90
N VAL A 341 -27.37 -2.21 13.75
CA VAL A 341 -26.38 -2.94 12.91
C VAL A 341 -26.97 -3.09 11.51
N MET A 342 -26.16 -2.80 10.50
CA MET A 342 -26.52 -2.97 9.10
C MET A 342 -26.40 -4.44 8.70
N GLU A 343 -27.43 -4.95 8.03
CA GLU A 343 -27.56 -6.33 7.55
C GLU A 343 -27.82 -6.31 6.03
N VAL A 344 -27.18 -7.24 5.32
CA VAL A 344 -27.24 -7.37 3.86
C VAL A 344 -27.97 -8.67 3.52
N ASP A 345 -29.02 -8.55 2.71
CA ASP A 345 -29.76 -9.68 2.13
C ASP A 345 -29.24 -9.92 0.71
N SER A 346 -28.25 -10.80 0.59
CA SER A 346 -27.56 -11.11 -0.67
C SER A 346 -28.49 -11.71 -1.72
N ASP A 347 -29.50 -12.49 -1.31
CA ASP A 347 -30.50 -13.07 -2.21
C ASP A 347 -31.39 -11.97 -2.81
N ARG A 348 -31.85 -11.04 -1.97
CA ARG A 348 -32.67 -9.89 -2.41
C ARG A 348 -31.89 -8.95 -3.33
N ILE A 349 -30.63 -8.66 -3.01
CA ILE A 349 -29.76 -7.84 -3.86
C ILE A 349 -29.59 -8.51 -5.22
N THR A 350 -29.29 -9.81 -5.24
CA THR A 350 -29.14 -10.58 -6.48
C THR A 350 -30.42 -10.58 -7.32
N GLU A 351 -31.59 -10.74 -6.69
CA GLU A 351 -32.88 -10.64 -7.38
C GLU A 351 -33.07 -9.26 -8.03
N ILE A 352 -32.73 -8.18 -7.32
CA ILE A 352 -32.88 -6.81 -7.81
C ILE A 352 -31.89 -6.51 -8.93
N MET A 353 -30.63 -6.91 -8.79
CA MET A 353 -29.62 -6.72 -9.84
C MET A 353 -30.02 -7.41 -11.16
N ASN A 354 -30.80 -8.48 -11.09
CA ASN A 354 -31.34 -9.17 -12.26
C ASN A 354 -32.62 -8.54 -12.85
N THR A 355 -33.37 -7.78 -12.05
CA THR A 355 -34.70 -7.26 -12.45
C THR A 355 -34.72 -5.76 -12.72
N ASP A 356 -34.02 -4.96 -11.91
CA ASP A 356 -33.94 -3.51 -12.04
C ASP A 356 -32.57 -2.98 -11.54
N PHE A 357 -31.54 -3.28 -12.34
CA PHE A 357 -30.16 -2.89 -12.04
C PHE A 357 -29.92 -1.38 -12.06
N GLU A 358 -30.64 -0.66 -12.92
CA GLU A 358 -30.51 0.80 -13.04
C GLU A 358 -31.00 1.47 -11.77
N SER A 359 -32.17 1.08 -11.26
CA SER A 359 -32.66 1.60 -9.97
C SER A 359 -31.74 1.23 -8.82
N PHE A 360 -31.20 0.01 -8.80
CA PHE A 360 -30.22 -0.41 -7.79
C PHE A 360 -28.96 0.46 -7.82
N THR A 361 -28.40 0.67 -9.01
CA THR A 361 -27.20 1.51 -9.18
C THR A 361 -27.47 2.94 -8.71
N ASN A 362 -28.58 3.54 -9.16
CA ASN A 362 -28.92 4.92 -8.85
C ASN A 362 -29.24 5.13 -7.36
N LEU A 363 -29.80 4.13 -6.67
CA LEU A 363 -30.01 4.17 -5.22
C LEU A 363 -28.72 4.49 -4.45
N PHE A 364 -27.60 3.93 -4.86
CA PHE A 364 -26.30 4.22 -4.26
C PHE A 364 -25.63 5.42 -4.92
N ALA A 365 -25.53 5.43 -6.25
CA ALA A 365 -24.59 6.26 -6.99
C ALA A 365 -25.16 7.53 -7.63
N SER A 366 -26.48 7.75 -7.60
CA SER A 366 -27.08 8.91 -8.25
C SER A 366 -26.50 10.22 -7.68
N GLU A 367 -26.06 11.11 -8.57
CA GLU A 367 -25.54 12.44 -8.20
C GLU A 367 -26.55 13.21 -7.34
N ASN A 368 -27.84 13.08 -7.69
CA ASN A 368 -28.97 13.67 -6.99
C ASN A 368 -29.69 12.62 -6.16
N GLY A 369 -29.12 12.28 -5.01
CA GLY A 369 -29.87 11.56 -3.98
C GLY A 369 -29.24 10.26 -3.50
N GLY A 370 -28.24 9.74 -4.20
CA GLY A 370 -27.62 8.45 -3.92
C GLY A 370 -27.02 8.36 -2.51
N PHE A 371 -27.27 7.25 -1.81
CA PHE A 371 -26.77 7.03 -0.45
C PHE A 371 -25.23 6.97 -0.41
N ALA A 372 -24.64 6.24 -1.36
CA ALA A 372 -23.27 6.35 -1.88
C ALA A 372 -22.61 7.72 -1.72
N ALA A 373 -23.08 8.60 -2.60
CA ALA A 373 -22.57 9.95 -2.79
C ALA A 373 -22.80 10.84 -1.57
N LYS A 374 -23.98 10.77 -0.94
CA LYS A 374 -24.31 11.58 0.25
C LYS A 374 -23.44 11.23 1.45
N LEU A 375 -23.27 9.94 1.74
CA LEU A 375 -22.46 9.48 2.88
C LEU A 375 -20.97 9.68 2.61
N SER A 376 -20.52 9.52 1.36
CA SER A 376 -19.15 9.89 0.96
C SER A 376 -18.89 11.39 1.18
N THR A 377 -19.82 12.26 0.77
CA THR A 377 -19.73 13.71 0.99
C THR A 377 -19.68 14.05 2.49
N LEU A 378 -20.49 13.37 3.29
CA LEU A 378 -20.50 13.55 4.74
C LEU A 378 -19.15 13.16 5.37
N ALA A 379 -18.63 11.98 5.02
CA ALA A 379 -17.33 11.51 5.51
C ALA A 379 -16.18 12.42 5.06
N ASN A 380 -16.22 12.93 3.82
CA ASN A 380 -15.28 13.93 3.33
C ASN A 380 -15.28 15.19 4.21
N GLY A 381 -16.45 15.71 4.57
CA GLY A 381 -16.58 16.89 5.43
C GLY A 381 -16.05 16.68 6.85
N TRP A 382 -16.10 15.44 7.36
CA TRP A 382 -15.56 15.11 8.68
C TRP A 382 -14.04 14.99 8.68
N LEU A 383 -13.47 14.46 7.59
CA LEU A 383 -12.04 14.17 7.43
C LEU A 383 -11.23 15.30 6.78
N ALA A 384 -11.90 16.29 6.18
CA ALA A 384 -11.24 17.45 5.58
C ALA A 384 -10.32 18.17 6.58
N SER A 385 -9.34 18.91 6.05
CA SER A 385 -8.58 19.90 6.84
C SER A 385 -9.57 20.89 7.45
N ASP A 386 -9.44 21.15 8.75
CA ASP A 386 -10.42 21.94 9.53
C ASP A 386 -11.84 21.34 9.59
N GLY A 387 -12.00 20.09 9.17
CA GLY A 387 -13.23 19.31 9.31
C GLY A 387 -13.56 19.02 10.77
N LEU A 388 -14.75 18.47 11.02
CA LEU A 388 -15.28 18.28 12.38
C LEU A 388 -14.32 17.51 13.31
N ILE A 389 -13.69 16.45 12.80
CA ILE A 389 -12.78 15.61 13.58
C ILE A 389 -11.44 16.34 13.80
N ASP A 390 -10.92 16.94 12.74
CA ASP A 390 -9.64 17.64 12.73
C ASP A 390 -9.63 18.83 13.70
N ALA A 391 -10.66 19.69 13.60
CA ALA A 391 -10.85 20.84 14.48
C ALA A 391 -10.97 20.43 15.97
N ARG A 392 -11.53 19.25 16.24
CA ARG A 392 -11.66 18.74 17.61
C ARG A 392 -10.32 18.20 18.14
N GLU A 393 -9.58 17.49 17.30
CA GLU A 393 -8.23 17.01 17.62
C GLU A 393 -7.28 18.18 17.93
N ASP A 394 -7.30 19.23 17.11
CA ASP A 394 -6.48 20.42 17.28
C ASP A 394 -6.84 21.22 18.53
N GLY A 395 -8.13 21.31 18.85
CA GLY A 395 -8.60 21.89 20.10
C GLY A 395 -8.13 21.12 21.34
N LEU A 396 -7.95 19.80 21.25
CA LEU A 396 -7.40 18.98 22.33
C LEU A 396 -5.87 19.14 22.42
N LYS A 397 -5.15 19.17 21.29
CA LYS A 397 -3.70 19.44 21.25
C LYS A 397 -3.37 20.80 21.88
N THR A 398 -4.12 21.84 21.52
CA THR A 398 -3.96 23.18 22.11
C THR A 398 -4.16 23.16 23.64
N GLN A 399 -5.11 22.35 24.15
CA GLN A 399 -5.30 22.19 25.59
C GLN A 399 -4.11 21.47 26.25
N VAL A 400 -3.52 20.48 25.59
CA VAL A 400 -2.31 19.80 26.07
C VAL A 400 -1.14 20.78 26.17
N GLU A 401 -0.90 21.57 25.13
CA GLU A 401 0.13 22.61 25.12
C GLU A 401 -0.07 23.62 26.27
N GLY A 402 -1.31 24.08 26.48
CA GLY A 402 -1.62 24.98 27.59
C GLY A 402 -1.41 24.36 28.98
N ILE A 403 -1.64 23.04 29.13
CA ILE A 403 -1.36 22.31 30.38
C ILE A 403 0.14 22.14 30.57
N ASP A 404 0.90 21.85 29.51
CA ASP A 404 2.36 21.73 29.57
C ASP A 404 3.01 23.03 30.04
N ASP A 405 2.56 24.15 29.48
CA ASP A 405 2.98 25.48 29.92
C ASP A 405 2.65 25.75 31.40
N GLN A 406 1.51 25.26 31.89
CA GLN A 406 1.15 25.38 33.31
C GLN A 406 2.03 24.53 34.22
N ILE A 407 2.31 23.28 33.81
CA ILE A 407 3.18 22.37 34.53
C ILE A 407 4.58 22.98 34.63
N LEU A 408 5.16 23.46 33.53
CA LEU A 408 6.48 24.09 33.52
C LEU A 408 6.58 25.27 34.50
N ARG A 409 5.60 26.18 34.48
CA ARG A 409 5.56 27.30 35.43
C ARG A 409 5.43 26.85 36.89
N MET A 410 4.69 25.78 37.15
CA MET A 410 4.55 25.21 38.49
C MET A 410 5.84 24.53 38.94
N GLU A 411 6.51 23.78 38.08
CA GLU A 411 7.81 23.16 38.36
C GLU A 411 8.89 24.20 38.67
N ASP A 412 8.94 25.30 37.92
CA ASP A 412 9.85 26.42 38.23
C ASP A 412 9.58 27.02 39.62
N ARG A 413 8.30 27.15 39.99
CA ARG A 413 7.90 27.63 41.32
C ARG A 413 8.28 26.63 42.42
N MET A 414 8.19 25.32 42.15
CA MET A 414 8.57 24.27 43.10
C MET A 414 10.03 24.39 43.53
N ILE A 415 10.93 24.75 42.62
CA ILE A 415 12.36 24.99 42.95
C ILE A 415 12.49 26.10 44.01
N SER A 416 11.76 27.20 43.82
CA SER A 416 11.77 28.32 44.77
C SER A 416 11.12 27.97 46.12
N VAL A 417 10.06 27.15 46.09
CA VAL A 417 9.40 26.66 47.30
C VAL A 417 10.34 25.74 48.08
N GLU A 418 11.01 24.80 47.43
CA GLU A 418 11.98 23.90 48.07
C GLU A 418 13.11 24.69 48.73
N ALA A 419 13.71 25.63 48.00
CA ALA A 419 14.78 26.48 48.52
C ALA A 419 14.33 27.25 49.78
N ARG A 420 13.10 27.78 49.78
CA ARG A 420 12.52 28.47 50.94
C ARG A 420 12.29 27.53 52.11
N ILE A 421 11.71 26.34 51.89
CA ILE A 421 11.47 25.35 52.94
C ILE A 421 12.81 24.91 53.55
N ARG A 422 13.82 24.60 52.74
CA ARG A 422 15.17 24.24 53.21
C ARG A 422 15.83 25.36 54.03
N ALA A 423 15.69 26.61 53.59
CA ALA A 423 16.19 27.77 54.35
C ALA A 423 15.51 27.91 55.72
N GLN A 424 14.19 27.71 55.79
CA GLN A 424 13.43 27.73 57.04
C GLN A 424 13.87 26.63 58.01
N PHE A 425 14.06 25.39 57.54
CA PHE A 425 14.56 24.30 58.38
C PHE A 425 16.01 24.51 58.83
N THR A 426 16.86 25.10 57.98
CA THR A 426 18.24 25.45 58.36
C THR A 426 18.26 26.51 59.48
N ALA A 427 17.40 27.52 59.38
CA ALA A 427 17.24 28.54 60.41
C ALA A 427 16.69 27.94 61.72
N LEU A 428 15.73 27.02 61.63
CA LEU A 428 15.19 26.28 62.77
C LEU A 428 16.29 25.45 63.46
N ASP A 429 17.11 24.72 62.70
CA ASP A 429 18.20 23.89 63.23
C ASP A 429 19.26 24.75 63.94
N THR A 430 19.55 25.93 63.41
CA THR A 430 20.44 26.93 64.03
C THR A 430 19.84 27.45 65.34
N LEU A 431 18.54 27.77 65.36
CA LEU A 431 17.84 28.23 66.55
C LEU A 431 17.84 27.15 67.63
N VAL A 432 17.47 25.91 67.29
CA VAL A 432 17.45 24.77 68.21
C VAL A 432 18.85 24.49 68.76
N SER A 433 19.89 24.55 67.91
CA SER A 433 21.28 24.45 68.37
C SER A 433 21.64 25.54 69.39
N SER A 434 21.25 26.79 69.12
CA SER A 434 21.50 27.91 70.04
C SER A 434 20.75 27.75 71.37
N LEU A 435 19.52 27.25 71.33
CA LEU A 435 18.70 26.97 72.51
C LEU A 435 19.29 25.80 73.31
N ASN A 436 19.74 24.74 72.63
CA ASN A 436 20.43 23.61 73.26
C ASN A 436 21.73 24.06 73.93
N ASN A 437 22.56 24.87 73.25
CA ASN A 437 23.77 25.44 73.83
C ASN A 437 23.46 26.34 75.04
N THR A 438 22.42 27.18 74.95
CA THR A 438 21.96 28.02 76.08
C THR A 438 21.48 27.16 77.25
N SER A 439 20.73 26.09 76.98
CA SER A 439 20.28 25.14 78.00
C SER A 439 21.45 24.42 78.67
N SER A 440 22.44 23.96 77.90
CA SER A 440 23.66 23.35 78.43
C SER A 440 24.46 24.34 79.28
N PHE A 441 24.59 25.59 78.84
CA PHE A 441 25.23 26.66 79.61
C PHE A 441 24.49 26.94 80.93
N LEU A 442 23.17 27.10 80.88
CA LEU A 442 22.35 27.30 82.09
C LEU A 442 22.45 26.11 83.04
N THR A 443 22.47 24.89 82.51
CA THR A 443 22.61 23.67 83.31
C THR A 443 24.00 23.59 83.95
N GLN A 444 25.07 23.93 83.23
CA GLN A 444 26.42 24.03 83.80
C GLN A 444 26.52 25.13 84.86
N GLN A 445 25.91 26.29 84.63
CA GLN A 445 25.92 27.39 85.60
C GLN A 445 25.15 27.02 86.87
N LEU A 446 23.97 26.39 86.74
CA LEU A 446 23.20 25.87 87.87
C LEU A 446 23.94 24.76 88.62
N ALA A 447 24.61 23.84 87.92
CA ALA A 447 25.45 22.81 88.53
C ALA A 447 26.65 23.42 89.28
N SER A 448 27.26 24.48 88.75
CA SER A 448 28.36 25.20 89.42
C SER A 448 27.90 25.94 90.68
N LEU A 449 26.66 26.47 90.69
CA LEU A 449 26.05 27.11 91.86
C LEU A 449 25.71 26.09 92.95
N ASN A 450 25.41 24.84 92.57
CA ASN A 450 25.15 23.75 93.52
C ASN A 450 26.43 23.14 94.13
N ASN A 451 27.58 23.29 93.47
CA ASN A 451 28.89 22.82 93.95
C ASN A 451 29.64 23.83 94.84
N ASN A 452 29.09 25.02 95.07
CA ASN A 452 29.63 26.05 95.97
C ASN A 452 28.92 26.10 97.33
N LYS A 453 28.46 24.95 97.84
CA LYS A 453 27.98 24.79 99.22
C LYS A 453 28.83 23.81 100.00
#